data_AF-A0A9X9XIR7-F1
#
_entry.id   AF-A0A9X9XIR7-F1
#
_cell.length_a   1.000
_cell.length_b   1.000
_cell.length_c   1.000
_cell.angle_alpha   90.00
_cell.angle_beta   90.00
_cell.angle_gamma   90.00
#
_symmetry.space_group_name_H-M   'P 1'
#
loop_
_entity.id
_entity.type
_entity.pdbx_description
1 polymer ?
#
loop_
_entity_poly.entity_id
_entity_poly.type
_entity_poly.pdbx_seq_one_letter_code
_entity_poly.pdbx_strand_id
1 'polypeptide(L)'
;MGDVQLPGRRQRASLWIARRLTDRAVWTSFAEAIRKRPAPGLRIVLSLTPTDRLEKDIHLGHSIVALRDVALATDPLVVDPAILAARISGSVTRDDQQISIAAEGAVVTVLGNKYRFTGVKQRAIIRHLHEAYTSGTPECITSQVLEAAECGASVNTLAKAFAGREDWRDFIAEEGGRCWMFC
;
A
#
# COMPACT_ATOMS: atom_id res chain seq x y z
N MET A 1 7.91 -12.11 13.83
CA MET A 1 7.67 -11.92 12.39
C MET A 1 8.09 -13.20 11.71
N GLY A 2 7.33 -13.63 10.69
CA GLY A 2 7.71 -14.74 9.82
C GLY A 2 7.26 -14.45 8.41
N ASP A 3 7.59 -15.34 7.48
CA ASP A 3 7.10 -15.25 6.11
C ASP A 3 6.28 -16.49 5.78
N VAL A 4 5.17 -16.31 5.06
CA VAL A 4 4.29 -17.39 4.64
C VAL A 4 4.22 -17.47 3.11
N GLN A 5 4.26 -18.68 2.58
CA GLN A 5 3.93 -18.92 1.18
C GLN A 5 2.43 -19.21 1.08
N LEU A 6 1.69 -18.39 0.35
CA LEU A 6 0.27 -18.63 0.12
C LEU A 6 0.05 -19.45 -1.16
N PRO A 7 -0.91 -20.39 -1.17
CA PRO A 7 -1.35 -21.05 -2.38
C PRO A 7 -1.73 -20.02 -3.47
N GLY A 8 -1.34 -20.28 -4.71
CA GLY A 8 -1.62 -19.38 -5.85
C GLY A 8 -0.72 -18.14 -5.95
N ARG A 9 0.17 -17.90 -4.98
CA ARG A 9 1.16 -16.80 -5.05
C ARG A 9 2.56 -17.37 -5.22
N ARG A 10 3.37 -16.74 -6.07
CA ARG A 10 4.77 -17.13 -6.32
C ARG A 10 5.74 -16.58 -5.27
N GLN A 11 5.45 -15.39 -4.73
CA GLN A 11 6.27 -14.72 -3.71
C GLN A 11 5.75 -14.99 -2.29
N ARG A 12 6.66 -15.09 -1.32
CA ARG A 12 6.35 -15.14 0.11
C ARG A 12 5.80 -13.80 0.59
N ALA A 13 4.80 -13.84 1.46
CA ALA A 13 4.25 -12.66 2.12
C ALA A 13 4.75 -12.59 3.56
N SER A 14 5.12 -11.40 4.04
CA SER A 14 5.47 -11.23 5.43
C SER A 14 4.23 -11.31 6.32
N LEU A 15 4.37 -12.02 7.43
CA LEU A 15 3.32 -12.32 8.39
C LEU A 15 3.65 -11.70 9.76
N TRP A 16 2.76 -10.82 10.19
CA TRP A 16 2.82 -10.15 11.49
C TRP A 16 1.66 -10.62 12.35
N ILE A 17 1.86 -10.61 13.66
CA ILE A 17 0.80 -10.90 14.64
C ILE A 17 0.59 -9.65 15.45
N ALA A 18 -0.66 -9.22 15.54
CA ALA A 18 -1.08 -8.07 16.33
C ALA A 18 -2.21 -8.47 17.29
N ARG A 19 -2.35 -7.71 18.37
CA ARG A 19 -3.42 -7.87 19.36
C ARG A 19 -3.86 -6.49 19.83
N ARG A 20 -5.11 -6.37 20.27
CA ARG A 20 -5.67 -5.11 20.82
C ARG A 20 -5.58 -3.96 19.80
N LEU A 21 -5.86 -4.21 18.53
CA LEU A 21 -5.84 -3.15 17.51
C LEU A 21 -6.93 -2.08 17.72
N THR A 22 -7.91 -2.35 18.58
CA THR A 22 -8.92 -1.37 19.06
C THR A 22 -8.36 -0.36 20.06
N ASP A 23 -7.18 -0.61 20.64
CA ASP A 23 -6.54 0.31 21.57
C ASP A 23 -5.80 1.40 20.78
N ARG A 24 -6.15 2.66 21.01
CA ARG A 24 -5.60 3.80 20.26
C ARG A 24 -4.07 3.90 20.35
N ALA A 25 -3.47 3.57 21.49
CA ALA A 25 -2.02 3.61 21.65
C ALA A 25 -1.35 2.49 20.85
N VAL A 26 -1.95 1.30 20.86
CA VAL A 26 -1.50 0.16 20.06
C VAL A 26 -1.66 0.43 18.57
N TRP A 27 -2.79 1.00 18.16
CA TRP A 27 -3.05 1.38 16.78
C TRP A 27 -2.04 2.41 16.27
N THR A 28 -1.76 3.44 17.07
CA THR A 28 -0.77 4.47 16.72
C THR A 28 0.62 3.85 16.53
N SER A 29 1.03 2.99 17.45
CA SER A 29 2.30 2.27 17.36
C SER A 29 2.36 1.34 16.14
N PHE A 30 1.27 0.64 15.84
CA PHE A 30 1.14 -0.21 14.67
C PHE A 30 1.22 0.59 13.36
N ALA A 31 0.51 1.71 13.27
CA ALA A 31 0.54 2.60 12.11
C ALA A 31 1.95 3.18 11.89
N GLU A 32 2.64 3.57 12.96
CA GLU A 32 4.05 3.99 12.86
C GLU A 32 4.97 2.86 12.40
N ALA A 33 4.79 1.64 12.92
CA ALA A 33 5.60 0.50 12.54
C ALA A 33 5.41 0.11 11.08
N ILE A 34 4.18 0.25 10.56
CA ILE A 34 3.86 0.07 9.13
C ILE A 34 4.52 1.16 8.29
N ARG A 35 4.41 2.43 8.68
CA ARG A 35 5.04 3.55 7.94
C ARG A 35 6.55 3.41 7.87
N LYS A 36 7.21 3.04 8.98
CA LYS A 36 8.66 2.82 9.04
C LYS A 36 9.12 1.58 8.25
N ARG A 37 8.19 0.73 7.81
CA ARG A 37 8.47 -0.48 7.06
C ARG A 37 7.47 -0.62 5.92
N PRO A 38 7.55 0.22 4.88
CA PRO A 38 6.71 0.06 3.70
C PRO A 38 6.84 -1.38 3.18
N ALA A 39 5.73 -2.03 2.86
CA ALA A 39 5.77 -3.41 2.40
C ALA A 39 5.99 -3.45 0.88
N PRO A 40 6.99 -4.18 0.36
CA PRO A 40 7.22 -4.30 -1.08
C PRO A 40 6.14 -5.05 -1.87
N GLY A 41 5.07 -5.45 -1.19
CA GLY A 41 4.00 -6.29 -1.68
C GLY A 41 3.07 -6.61 -0.52
N LEU A 42 2.23 -7.62 -0.69
CA LEU A 42 1.24 -8.01 0.31
C LEU A 42 1.91 -8.34 1.65
N ARG A 43 1.56 -7.60 2.71
CA ARG A 43 1.89 -7.94 4.09
C ARG A 43 0.62 -8.29 4.87
N ILE A 44 0.67 -9.39 5.60
CA ILE A 44 -0.47 -9.95 6.32
C ILE A 44 -0.29 -9.68 7.80
N VAL A 45 -1.31 -9.11 8.43
CA VAL A 45 -1.36 -8.89 9.87
C VAL A 45 -2.47 -9.76 10.44
N LEU A 46 -2.09 -10.86 11.09
CA LEU A 46 -3.03 -11.68 11.86
C LEU A 46 -3.35 -10.98 13.16
N SER A 47 -4.61 -10.57 13.32
CA SER A 47 -5.10 -9.90 14.51
C SER A 47 -5.81 -10.88 15.43
N LEU A 48 -5.46 -10.86 16.73
CA LEU A 48 -6.27 -11.51 17.77
C LEU A 48 -7.55 -10.72 18.11
N THR A 49 -7.71 -9.54 17.52
CA THR A 49 -8.91 -8.71 17.68
C THR A 49 -9.99 -9.25 16.72
N PRO A 50 -11.22 -9.52 17.21
CA PRO A 50 -12.34 -9.95 16.37
C PRO A 50 -12.63 -8.99 15.21
N THR A 51 -13.05 -9.53 14.05
CA THR A 51 -13.29 -8.76 12.82
C THR A 51 -14.33 -7.66 12.98
N ASP A 52 -15.39 -7.91 13.77
CA ASP A 52 -16.43 -6.92 14.10
C ASP A 52 -15.90 -5.71 14.88
N ARG A 53 -14.67 -5.78 15.40
CA ARG A 53 -14.01 -4.72 16.15
C ARG A 53 -12.80 -4.14 15.44
N LEU A 54 -12.45 -4.65 14.26
CA LEU A 54 -11.41 -4.05 13.44
C LEU A 54 -11.99 -2.85 12.72
N GLU A 55 -11.33 -1.69 12.84
CA GLU A 55 -11.75 -0.49 12.13
C GLU A 55 -11.48 -0.59 10.61
N LYS A 56 -10.50 -1.40 10.20
CA LYS A 56 -10.05 -1.55 8.81
C LYS A 56 -9.53 -2.96 8.54
N ASP A 57 -9.86 -3.48 7.36
CA ASP A 57 -9.36 -4.76 6.84
C ASP A 57 -8.07 -4.57 6.01
N ILE A 58 -7.81 -3.35 5.52
CA ILE A 58 -6.58 -2.96 4.83
C ILE A 58 -6.04 -1.64 5.39
N HIS A 59 -4.73 -1.55 5.61
CA HIS A 59 -4.06 -0.30 6.01
C HIS A 59 -2.68 -0.18 5.37
N LEU A 60 -2.49 0.82 4.48
CA LEU A 60 -1.20 1.10 3.82
C LEU A 60 -0.57 -0.16 3.17
N GLY A 61 -1.36 -0.90 2.38
CA GLY A 61 -0.91 -2.15 1.72
C GLY A 61 -0.80 -3.38 2.63
N HIS A 62 -1.25 -3.28 3.88
CA HIS A 62 -1.28 -4.41 4.82
C HIS A 62 -2.70 -4.94 4.96
N SER A 63 -2.93 -6.22 4.65
CA SER A 63 -4.20 -6.89 4.95
C SER A 63 -4.22 -7.31 6.42
N ILE A 64 -5.19 -6.79 7.16
CA ILE A 64 -5.46 -7.13 8.56
C ILE A 64 -6.55 -8.20 8.56
N VAL A 65 -6.21 -9.39 9.05
CA VAL A 65 -7.11 -10.55 9.06
C VAL A 65 -7.27 -11.01 10.49
N ALA A 66 -8.50 -11.08 10.99
CA ALA A 66 -8.71 -11.66 12.31
C ALA A 66 -8.37 -13.15 12.29
N LEU A 67 -7.61 -13.60 13.29
CA LEU A 67 -7.15 -14.98 13.39
C LEU A 67 -8.33 -15.97 13.44
N ARG A 68 -9.45 -15.56 14.04
CA ARG A 68 -10.67 -16.38 14.14
C ARG A 68 -11.31 -16.69 12.79
N ASP A 69 -11.10 -15.86 11.78
CA ASP A 69 -11.73 -16.02 10.46
C ASP A 69 -10.97 -17.03 9.58
N VAL A 70 -9.75 -17.38 9.96
CA VAL A 70 -8.85 -18.25 9.18
C VAL A 70 -8.35 -19.46 9.98
N ALA A 71 -8.68 -19.53 11.25
CA ALA A 71 -8.36 -20.66 12.10
C ALA A 71 -9.40 -21.76 11.95
N LEU A 72 -8.93 -23.00 11.90
CA LEU A 72 -9.74 -24.19 12.03
C LEU A 72 -10.26 -24.29 13.47
N ALA A 73 -11.48 -24.80 13.62
CA ALA A 73 -12.10 -25.06 14.93
C ALA A 73 -11.51 -26.32 15.58
N THR A 74 -10.18 -26.31 15.78
CA THR A 74 -9.38 -27.42 16.35
C THR A 74 -8.50 -26.91 17.48
N ASP A 75 -8.11 -27.81 18.38
CA ASP A 75 -7.04 -27.59 19.36
C ASP A 75 -5.90 -28.56 19.05
N PRO A 76 -4.68 -28.11 18.70
CA PRO A 76 -4.22 -26.72 18.67
C PRO A 76 -4.85 -25.85 17.58
N LEU A 77 -4.77 -24.53 17.78
CA LEU A 77 -5.19 -23.52 16.80
C LEU A 77 -4.34 -23.63 15.53
N VAL A 78 -4.96 -24.09 14.44
CA VAL A 78 -4.32 -24.22 13.12
C VAL A 78 -4.90 -23.19 12.17
N VAL A 79 -4.06 -22.38 11.55
CA VAL A 79 -4.46 -21.49 10.46
C VAL A 79 -4.45 -22.27 9.16
N ASP A 80 -5.58 -22.28 8.45
CA ASP A 80 -5.67 -22.90 7.13
C ASP A 80 -5.11 -21.94 6.06
N PRO A 81 -4.03 -22.30 5.34
CA PRO A 81 -3.42 -21.44 4.33
C PRO A 81 -4.35 -21.15 3.14
N ALA A 82 -5.27 -22.06 2.80
CA ALA A 82 -6.23 -21.87 1.73
C ALA A 82 -7.34 -20.90 2.15
N ILE A 83 -7.86 -21.02 3.39
CA ILE A 83 -8.82 -20.06 3.94
C ILE A 83 -8.17 -18.68 4.08
N LEU A 84 -6.92 -18.61 4.55
CA LEU A 84 -6.15 -17.37 4.61
C LEU A 84 -5.95 -16.76 3.21
N ALA A 85 -5.55 -17.55 2.22
CA ALA A 85 -5.40 -17.07 0.85
C ALA A 85 -6.72 -16.62 0.23
N ALA A 86 -7.83 -17.34 0.48
CA ALA A 86 -9.16 -16.96 0.03
C ALA A 86 -9.66 -15.69 0.72
N ARG A 87 -9.37 -15.52 2.02
CA ARG A 87 -9.72 -14.31 2.76
C ARG A 87 -8.95 -13.10 2.24
N ILE A 88 -7.65 -13.27 1.99
CA ILE A 88 -6.80 -12.25 1.39
C ILE A 88 -7.27 -11.92 -0.02
N SER A 89 -7.52 -12.92 -0.86
CA SER A 89 -8.00 -12.69 -2.22
C SER A 89 -9.37 -12.02 -2.21
N GLY A 90 -10.24 -12.46 -1.31
CA GLY A 90 -11.58 -11.92 -1.08
C GLY A 90 -11.60 -10.51 -0.48
N SER A 91 -10.61 -10.15 0.34
CA SER A 91 -10.39 -8.78 0.84
C SER A 91 -9.71 -7.90 -0.21
N VAL A 92 -8.79 -8.46 -1.00
CA VAL A 92 -8.18 -7.81 -2.17
C VAL A 92 -9.24 -7.50 -3.23
N THR A 93 -10.28 -8.33 -3.39
CA THR A 93 -11.42 -8.05 -4.29
C THR A 93 -12.57 -7.25 -3.64
N ARG A 94 -12.67 -7.20 -2.30
CA ARG A 94 -13.67 -6.34 -1.62
C ARG A 94 -13.18 -4.91 -1.44
N ASP A 95 -11.89 -4.70 -1.63
CA ASP A 95 -11.19 -3.43 -1.50
C ASP A 95 -10.13 -3.38 -2.61
N ASP A 96 -10.55 -3.04 -3.84
CA ASP A 96 -9.67 -2.69 -4.97
C ASP A 96 -8.94 -1.35 -4.68
N GLN A 97 -8.30 -1.26 -3.52
CA GLN A 97 -7.46 -0.18 -3.02
C GLN A 97 -6.06 -0.27 -3.66
N GLN A 98 -6.01 -0.43 -4.98
CA GLN A 98 -4.79 -0.46 -5.75
C GLN A 98 -4.72 0.79 -6.63
N ILE A 99 -3.69 1.60 -6.41
CA ILE A 99 -3.32 2.65 -7.35
C ILE A 99 -3.01 1.94 -8.68
N SER A 100 -3.87 2.14 -9.66
CA SER A 100 -3.71 1.59 -11.00
C SER A 100 -3.50 2.74 -11.98
N ILE A 101 -2.54 2.57 -12.88
CA ILE A 101 -2.28 3.53 -13.95
C ILE A 101 -2.69 2.94 -15.28
N ALA A 102 -3.23 3.77 -16.16
CA ALA A 102 -3.52 3.43 -17.54
C ALA A 102 -2.93 4.50 -18.47
N ALA A 103 -2.75 4.13 -19.74
CA ALA A 103 -2.27 5.01 -20.80
C ALA A 103 -0.97 5.76 -20.43
N GLU A 104 0.03 5.01 -19.94
CA GLU A 104 1.34 5.57 -19.57
C GLU A 104 1.23 6.71 -18.55
N GLY A 105 0.52 6.46 -17.44
CA GLY A 105 0.33 7.44 -16.37
C GLY A 105 -0.66 8.57 -16.68
N ALA A 106 -1.35 8.54 -17.82
CA ALA A 106 -2.34 9.56 -18.18
C ALA A 106 -3.62 9.47 -17.34
N VAL A 107 -3.94 8.28 -16.83
CA VAL A 107 -5.06 8.06 -15.91
C VAL A 107 -4.55 7.29 -14.71
N VAL A 108 -4.73 7.86 -13.53
CA VAL A 108 -4.49 7.19 -12.24
C VAL A 108 -5.84 6.91 -11.61
N THR A 109 -6.09 5.68 -11.20
CA THR A 109 -7.29 5.32 -10.43
C THR A 109 -6.86 4.97 -9.02
N VAL A 110 -7.43 5.65 -8.03
CA VAL A 110 -7.16 5.45 -6.59
C VAL A 110 -8.50 5.31 -5.90
N LEU A 111 -8.77 4.16 -5.27
CA LEU A 111 -10.04 3.93 -4.56
C LEU A 111 -11.28 4.23 -5.44
N GLY A 112 -11.22 3.89 -6.73
CA GLY A 112 -12.27 4.19 -7.71
C GLY A 112 -12.29 5.64 -8.24
N ASN A 113 -11.57 6.57 -7.63
CA ASN A 113 -11.44 7.95 -8.11
C ASN A 113 -10.42 8.03 -9.26
N LYS A 114 -10.79 8.68 -10.36
CA LYS A 114 -9.96 8.80 -11.56
C LYS A 114 -9.34 10.19 -11.66
N TYR A 115 -8.01 10.24 -11.69
CA TYR A 115 -7.21 11.44 -11.89
C TYR A 115 -6.59 11.42 -13.28
N ARG A 116 -6.81 12.47 -14.07
CA ARG A 116 -6.28 12.55 -15.44
C ARG A 116 -5.10 13.51 -15.51
N PHE A 117 -4.00 13.09 -16.12
CA PHE A 117 -2.78 13.87 -16.29
C PHE A 117 -2.44 14.00 -17.78
N THR A 118 -2.35 15.22 -18.28
CA THR A 118 -2.00 15.50 -19.68
C THR A 118 -0.52 15.84 -19.85
N GLY A 119 0.14 16.37 -18.81
CA GLY A 119 1.54 16.77 -18.84
C GLY A 119 2.49 15.59 -18.96
N VAL A 120 3.41 15.62 -19.93
CA VAL A 120 4.41 14.56 -20.17
C VAL A 120 5.25 14.29 -18.92
N LYS A 121 5.74 15.35 -18.27
CA LYS A 121 6.55 15.26 -17.04
C LYS A 121 5.77 14.68 -15.86
N GLN A 122 4.52 15.11 -15.69
CA GLN A 122 3.62 14.59 -14.64
C GLN A 122 3.38 13.09 -14.82
N ARG A 123 3.14 12.66 -16.06
CA ARG A 123 2.96 11.25 -16.42
C ARG A 123 4.22 10.42 -16.20
N ALA A 124 5.39 10.97 -16.51
CA ALA A 124 6.68 10.32 -16.25
C ALA A 124 6.92 10.13 -14.75
N ILE A 125 6.66 11.16 -13.92
CA ILE A 125 6.73 11.07 -12.46
C ILE A 125 5.77 9.99 -11.94
N ILE A 126 4.51 10.01 -12.40
CA ILE A 126 3.50 9.02 -12.00
C ILE A 126 3.95 7.60 -12.35
N ARG A 127 4.48 7.38 -13.55
CA ARG A 127 5.01 6.07 -13.94
C ARG A 127 6.16 5.62 -13.03
N HIS A 128 7.11 6.50 -12.76
CA HIS A 128 8.26 6.17 -11.92
C HIS A 128 7.85 5.80 -10.49
N LEU A 129 6.95 6.59 -9.90
CA LEU A 129 6.41 6.31 -8.57
C LEU A 129 5.53 5.05 -8.54
N HIS A 130 4.78 4.78 -9.61
CA HIS A 130 3.97 3.57 -9.70
C HIS A 130 4.83 2.32 -9.86
N GLU A 131 5.91 2.40 -10.63
CA GLU A 131 6.91 1.33 -10.75
C GLU A 131 7.60 1.06 -9.41
N ALA A 132 7.99 2.12 -8.68
CA ALA A 132 8.50 2.01 -7.32
C ALA A 132 7.49 1.38 -6.35
N TYR A 133 6.22 1.79 -6.44
CA TYR A 133 5.11 1.25 -5.64
C TYR A 133 4.85 -0.23 -5.94
N THR A 134 4.90 -0.65 -7.21
CA THR A 134 4.63 -2.04 -7.63
C THR A 134 5.83 -2.98 -7.50
N SER A 135 7.05 -2.47 -7.66
CA SER A 135 8.31 -3.19 -7.39
C SER A 135 8.58 -3.36 -5.90
N GLY A 136 7.88 -2.58 -5.07
CA GLY A 136 7.90 -2.71 -3.64
C GLY A 136 8.90 -1.84 -2.88
N THR A 137 9.57 -0.93 -3.57
CA THR A 137 10.38 0.11 -2.93
C THR A 137 9.69 1.45 -3.15
N PRO A 138 8.56 1.72 -2.45
CA PRO A 138 7.65 2.82 -2.83
C PRO A 138 8.25 4.21 -2.60
N GLU A 139 9.26 4.33 -1.72
CA GLU A 139 9.96 5.58 -1.48
C GLU A 139 11.04 5.83 -2.51
N CYS A 140 10.92 6.94 -3.23
CA CYS A 140 11.91 7.43 -4.16
C CYS A 140 12.54 8.72 -3.63
N ILE A 141 13.80 8.98 -3.99
CA ILE A 141 14.42 10.28 -3.75
C ILE A 141 13.81 11.28 -4.72
N THR A 142 13.19 12.35 -4.22
CA THR A 142 12.42 13.31 -5.04
C THR A 142 13.26 13.90 -6.18
N SER A 143 14.53 14.23 -5.94
CA SER A 143 15.42 14.75 -6.99
C SER A 143 15.67 13.74 -8.11
N GLN A 144 15.83 12.45 -7.79
CA GLN A 144 16.02 11.39 -8.78
C GLN A 144 14.76 11.16 -9.62
N VAL A 145 13.57 11.26 -9.00
CA VAL A 145 12.29 11.14 -9.72
C VAL A 145 12.13 12.30 -10.70
N LEU A 146 12.46 13.52 -10.29
CA LEU A 146 12.41 14.70 -11.15
C LEU A 146 13.43 14.62 -12.28
N GLU A 147 14.65 14.17 -11.99
CA GLU A 147 15.70 13.96 -13.00
C GLU A 147 15.29 12.89 -14.03
N ALA A 148 14.80 11.73 -13.56
CA ALA A 148 14.32 10.65 -14.42
C ALA A 148 13.09 11.06 -15.26
N ALA A 149 12.31 12.01 -14.77
CA ALA A 149 11.18 12.60 -15.51
C ALA A 149 11.60 13.75 -16.44
N GLU A 150 12.90 14.02 -16.58
CA GLU A 150 13.47 15.12 -17.37
C GLU A 150 12.85 16.48 -16.98
N CYS A 151 12.55 16.66 -15.69
CA CYS A 151 12.18 17.94 -15.14
C CYS A 151 13.38 18.89 -15.28
N GLY A 152 13.20 19.99 -16.00
CA GLY A 152 14.24 21.02 -16.13
C GLY A 152 14.63 21.60 -14.78
N ALA A 153 15.83 22.18 -14.69
CA ALA A 153 16.44 22.64 -13.44
C ALA A 153 15.59 23.63 -12.61
N SER A 154 14.58 24.27 -13.20
CA SER A 154 13.63 25.15 -12.50
C SER A 154 12.57 24.41 -11.66
N VAL A 155 12.34 23.12 -11.92
CA VAL A 155 11.37 22.26 -11.25
C VAL A 155 12.10 21.37 -10.25
N ASN A 156 12.17 21.83 -9.00
CA ASN A 156 12.92 21.19 -7.92
C ASN A 156 12.03 20.56 -6.83
N THR A 157 10.71 20.60 -6.98
CA THR A 157 9.74 20.00 -6.05
C THR A 157 8.58 19.38 -6.82
N LEU A 158 7.89 18.40 -6.21
CA LEU A 158 6.69 17.83 -6.83
C LEU A 158 5.59 18.88 -6.97
N ALA A 159 5.44 19.78 -6.00
CA ALA A 159 4.50 20.89 -6.09
C ALA A 159 4.71 21.76 -7.35
N LYS A 160 5.95 21.98 -7.78
CA LYS A 160 6.24 22.65 -9.05
C LYS A 160 5.97 21.77 -10.26
N ALA A 161 6.29 20.47 -10.20
CA ALA A 161 6.04 19.55 -11.29
C ALA A 161 4.55 19.35 -11.58
N PHE A 162 3.73 19.40 -10.53
CA PHE A 162 2.27 19.34 -10.58
C PHE A 162 1.60 20.72 -10.43
N ALA A 163 2.32 21.81 -10.75
CA ALA A 163 1.77 23.16 -10.62
C ALA A 163 0.43 23.30 -11.36
N GLY A 164 -0.53 23.96 -10.72
CA GLY A 164 -1.89 24.17 -11.25
C GLY A 164 -2.90 23.09 -10.85
N ARG A 165 -2.51 22.09 -10.05
CA ARG A 165 -3.42 21.11 -9.47
C ARG A 165 -2.93 20.64 -8.10
N GLU A 166 -3.85 20.27 -7.21
CA GLU A 166 -3.54 19.82 -5.85
C GLU A 166 -4.06 18.39 -5.55
N ASP A 167 -4.94 17.88 -6.39
CA ASP A 167 -5.57 16.54 -6.31
C ASP A 167 -4.58 15.37 -6.37
N TRP A 168 -3.36 15.58 -6.86
CA TRP A 168 -2.29 14.59 -6.81
C TRP A 168 -1.84 14.27 -5.38
N ARG A 169 -2.04 15.19 -4.42
CA ARG A 169 -1.71 14.97 -3.00
C ARG A 169 -2.62 13.93 -2.35
N ASP A 170 -3.74 13.59 -2.97
CA ASP A 170 -4.66 12.56 -2.47
C ASP A 170 -4.03 11.16 -2.51
N PHE A 171 -2.95 10.98 -3.29
CA PHE A 171 -2.32 9.68 -3.48
C PHE A 171 -0.79 9.72 -3.66
N ILE A 172 -0.17 10.89 -3.56
CA ILE A 172 1.30 11.07 -3.57
C ILE A 172 1.69 11.92 -2.37
N ALA A 173 2.64 11.43 -1.58
CA ALA A 173 3.21 12.13 -0.44
C ALA A 173 4.65 12.56 -0.73
N GLU A 174 5.09 13.64 -0.06
CA GLU A 174 6.45 14.15 -0.11
C GLU A 174 6.90 14.52 1.31
N GLU A 175 8.03 13.97 1.77
CA GLU A 175 8.61 14.28 3.09
C GLU A 175 10.13 14.10 3.05
N GLY A 176 10.88 15.04 3.63
CA GLY A 176 12.34 14.90 3.82
C GLY A 176 13.14 14.67 2.52
N GLY A 177 12.66 15.18 1.37
CA GLY A 177 13.29 14.96 0.07
C GLY A 177 13.00 13.59 -0.56
N ARG A 178 12.03 12.86 -0.01
CA ARG A 178 11.50 11.61 -0.55
C ARG A 178 10.06 11.79 -0.99
N CYS A 179 9.63 10.95 -1.92
CA CYS A 179 8.25 10.89 -2.37
C CYS A 179 7.80 9.46 -2.62
N TRP A 180 6.51 9.21 -2.45
CA TRP A 180 5.91 7.89 -2.63
C TRP A 180 4.42 8.00 -2.94
N MET A 181 3.89 6.97 -3.59
CA MET A 181 2.45 6.78 -3.77
C MET A 181 1.83 6.09 -2.56
N PHE A 182 0.63 6.52 -2.15
CA PHE A 182 -0.11 5.94 -1.02
C PHE A 182 -1.62 5.88 -1.30
N CYS A 183 -2.29 4.91 -0.68
CA CYS A 183 -3.74 4.67 -0.77
C CYS A 183 -4.33 4.37 0.60
#